data_AF-D0W660-F1
#
_entry.id   AF-D0W660-F1
#
_cell.length_a   1.000
_cell.length_b   1.000
_cell.length_c   1.000
_cell.angle_alpha   90.00
_cell.angle_beta   90.00
_cell.angle_gamma   90.00
#
_symmetry.space_group_name_H-M   'P 1'
#
loop_
_entity.id
_entity.type
_entity.pdbx_description
1 polymer ?
#
loop_
_entity_poly.entity_id
_entity_poly.type
_entity_poly.pdbx_seq_one_letter_code
_entity_poly.pdbx_strand_id
1 'polypeptide(L)'
;KVNVSVKQGIPVYSVTYKDKTILEDSPLGFIANVGDFSRDMTFTGQKENKIDKTYTQDRIKQSQIHYQANELTCTFTNKEKKNINIIFRVSNNDIAFRYEMPKYGDTGSIVIEKETTGFDFPSFTTTFLCPQSDAMIGWKRTKPSYEEEYKADAPMNVRSQYGHGYTFPCLFH
;
A
#
# COMPACT_ATOMS: atom_id res chain seq x y z
N LYS A 1 10.27 -11.76 -1.26
CA LYS A 1 11.32 -10.78 -0.95
C LYS A 1 10.82 -9.40 -1.33
N VAL A 2 11.01 -8.42 -0.45
CA VAL A 2 10.71 -7.00 -0.72
C VAL A 2 12.05 -6.29 -0.95
N ASN A 3 12.13 -5.44 -1.95
CA ASN A 3 13.24 -4.51 -2.14
C ASN A 3 12.70 -3.08 -2.07
N VAL A 4 13.43 -2.19 -1.40
CA VAL A 4 13.06 -0.78 -1.25
C VAL A 4 14.23 0.06 -1.75
N SER A 5 13.94 1.07 -2.57
CA SER A 5 14.96 1.96 -3.13
C SER A 5 14.39 3.35 -3.43
N VAL A 6 15.23 4.27 -3.90
CA VAL A 6 14.81 5.58 -4.43
C VAL A 6 15.22 5.66 -5.88
N LYS A 7 14.25 5.91 -6.78
CA LYS A 7 14.48 6.09 -8.21
C LYS A 7 14.10 7.52 -8.60
N GLN A 8 15.07 8.30 -9.07
CA GLN A 8 14.86 9.71 -9.46
C GLN A 8 14.16 10.55 -8.36
N GLY A 9 14.51 10.30 -7.10
CA GLY A 9 13.91 10.98 -5.94
C GLY A 9 12.58 10.41 -5.46
N ILE A 10 12.02 9.40 -6.13
CA ILE A 10 10.77 8.74 -5.74
C ILE A 10 11.10 7.46 -4.95
N PRO A 11 10.63 7.31 -3.70
CA PRO A 11 10.70 6.03 -3.00
C PRO A 11 9.85 4.98 -3.70
N VAL A 12 10.44 3.82 -3.97
CA VAL A 12 9.75 2.70 -4.63
C VAL A 12 10.04 1.39 -3.89
N TYR A 13 9.13 0.43 -4.02
CA TYR A 13 9.37 -0.96 -3.63
C TYR A 13 9.02 -1.92 -4.75
N SER A 14 9.66 -3.08 -4.76
CA SER A 14 9.33 -4.19 -5.65
C SER A 14 9.24 -5.49 -4.87
N VAL A 15 8.48 -6.44 -5.41
CA VAL A 15 8.18 -7.72 -4.75
C VAL A 15 8.50 -8.87 -5.68
N THR A 16 9.27 -9.83 -5.17
CA THR A 16 9.48 -11.13 -5.82
C THR A 16 9.03 -12.28 -4.93
N TYR A 17 8.47 -13.33 -5.53
CA TYR A 17 8.09 -14.56 -4.86
C TYR A 17 8.57 -15.75 -5.67
N LYS A 18 9.41 -16.62 -5.06
CA LYS A 18 10.06 -17.75 -5.75
C LYS A 18 10.69 -17.33 -7.09
N ASP A 19 11.48 -16.27 -7.04
CA ASP A 19 12.20 -15.66 -8.17
C ASP A 19 11.33 -15.10 -9.32
N LYS A 20 10.01 -15.03 -9.13
CA LYS A 20 9.09 -14.33 -10.04
C LYS A 20 8.76 -12.94 -9.54
N THR A 21 8.76 -11.95 -10.42
CA THR A 21 8.27 -10.60 -10.13
C THR A 21 6.76 -10.63 -9.90
N ILE A 22 6.32 -10.14 -8.74
CA ILE A 22 4.91 -9.98 -8.35
C ILE A 22 4.50 -8.51 -8.45
N LEU A 23 5.36 -7.62 -7.97
CA LEU A 23 5.23 -6.17 -8.16
C LEU A 23 6.52 -5.62 -8.74
N GLU A 24 6.39 -4.81 -9.77
CA GLU A 24 7.44 -3.96 -10.33
C GLU A 24 7.69 -2.76 -9.39
N ASP A 25 8.43 -1.75 -9.85
CA ASP A 25 8.76 -0.57 -9.04
C ASP A 25 7.52 0.25 -8.68
N SER A 26 6.89 -0.14 -7.58
CA SER A 26 5.66 0.44 -7.08
C SER A 26 5.96 1.67 -6.24
N PRO A 27 5.33 2.82 -6.51
CA PRO A 27 5.64 4.06 -5.80
C PRO A 27 5.17 4.01 -4.35
N LEU A 28 5.92 4.69 -3.48
CA LEU A 28 5.59 4.95 -2.09
C LEU A 28 5.57 6.45 -1.84
N GLY A 29 4.82 6.87 -0.83
CA GLY A 29 4.78 8.24 -0.35
C GLY A 29 3.38 8.83 -0.34
N PHE A 30 3.33 10.07 0.12
CA PHE A 30 2.11 10.86 0.26
C PHE A 30 2.46 12.35 0.28
N ILE A 31 1.44 13.18 0.09
CA ILE A 31 1.48 14.63 0.20
C ILE A 31 0.62 15.02 1.38
N ALA A 32 1.15 15.88 2.25
CA ALA A 32 0.45 16.40 3.41
C ALA A 32 0.67 17.92 3.51
N ASN A 33 -0.16 18.59 4.31
CA ASN A 33 -0.02 20.02 4.59
C ASN A 33 1.33 20.40 5.22
N VAL A 34 2.06 19.42 5.77
CA VAL A 34 3.40 19.60 6.34
C VAL A 34 4.54 19.30 5.36
N GLY A 35 4.25 18.90 4.13
CA GLY A 35 5.27 18.66 3.11
C GLY A 35 4.93 17.52 2.15
N ASP A 36 5.72 17.45 1.10
CA ASP A 36 5.67 16.38 0.11
C ASP A 36 6.68 15.28 0.48
N PHE A 37 6.21 14.04 0.57
CA PHE A 37 7.00 12.85 0.86
C PHE A 37 6.93 11.81 -0.27
N SER A 38 6.53 12.22 -1.48
CA SER A 38 6.41 11.38 -2.66
C SER A 38 7.57 11.53 -3.66
N ARG A 39 8.36 12.60 -3.56
CA ARG A 39 9.46 12.95 -4.46
C ARG A 39 10.56 13.70 -3.74
N ASP A 40 11.71 13.85 -4.40
CA ASP A 40 12.91 14.46 -3.84
C ASP A 40 13.32 13.85 -2.48
N MET A 41 13.03 12.56 -2.30
CA MET A 41 13.32 11.82 -1.09
C MET A 41 14.72 11.23 -1.15
N THR A 42 15.40 11.19 0.00
CA THR A 42 16.69 10.52 0.16
C THR A 42 16.54 9.39 1.16
N PHE A 43 17.00 8.19 0.83
CA PHE A 43 17.09 7.06 1.75
C PHE A 43 18.22 7.31 2.74
N THR A 44 17.93 7.42 4.04
CA THR A 44 18.91 7.82 5.07
C THR A 44 19.29 6.69 6.01
N GLY A 45 18.54 5.59 6.06
CA GLY A 45 18.90 4.44 6.87
C GLY A 45 17.84 3.36 6.89
N GLN A 46 18.20 2.23 7.48
CA GLN A 46 17.25 1.14 7.74
C GLN A 46 17.55 0.42 9.05
N LYS A 47 16.52 -0.21 9.60
CA LYS A 47 16.62 -1.09 10.76
C LYS A 47 15.80 -2.35 10.50
N GLU A 48 16.36 -3.50 10.84
CA GLU A 48 15.69 -4.78 10.74
C GLU A 48 15.30 -5.29 12.13
N ASN A 49 14.23 -6.06 12.19
CA ASN A 49 13.74 -6.73 13.38
C ASN A 49 13.04 -8.05 13.01
N LYS A 50 12.87 -8.96 13.97
CA LYS A 50 12.09 -10.19 13.81
C LYS A 50 10.90 -10.16 14.74
N ILE A 51 9.76 -10.61 14.23
CA ILE A 51 8.52 -10.74 15.00
C ILE A 51 8.17 -12.22 15.08
N ASP A 52 7.95 -12.69 16.30
CA ASP A 52 7.39 -13.99 16.61
C ASP A 52 6.41 -13.82 17.77
N LYS A 53 5.11 -13.99 17.51
CA LYS A 53 4.08 -13.86 18.54
C LYS A 53 2.90 -14.77 18.27
N THR A 54 2.22 -15.16 19.34
CA THR A 54 0.94 -15.88 19.28
C THR A 54 -0.18 -15.00 19.82
N TYR A 55 -1.34 -15.02 19.17
CA TYR A 55 -2.54 -14.34 19.65
C TYR A 55 -3.81 -15.11 19.29
N THR A 56 -4.90 -14.80 20.00
CA THR A 56 -6.23 -15.41 19.82
C THR A 56 -7.21 -14.39 19.24
N GLN A 57 -8.07 -14.81 18.31
CA GLN A 57 -9.17 -14.01 17.77
C GLN A 57 -10.38 -14.89 17.47
N ASP A 58 -11.56 -14.59 18.04
CA ASP A 58 -12.71 -15.50 18.07
C ASP A 58 -13.68 -15.36 16.89
N ARG A 59 -13.57 -14.29 16.10
CA ARG A 59 -14.54 -13.92 15.04
C ARG A 59 -13.93 -13.91 13.63
N ILE A 60 -12.85 -14.67 13.42
CA ILE A 60 -12.20 -14.81 12.11
C ILE A 60 -11.99 -16.28 11.75
N LYS A 61 -11.49 -16.54 10.53
CA LYS A 61 -11.33 -17.89 9.96
C LYS A 61 -10.45 -18.86 10.75
N GLN A 62 -9.64 -18.38 11.70
CA GLN A 62 -8.75 -19.19 12.55
C GLN A 62 -8.63 -18.54 13.92
N SER A 63 -8.81 -19.33 15.00
CA SER A 63 -8.92 -18.78 16.36
C SER A 63 -7.59 -18.55 17.07
N GLN A 64 -6.57 -19.37 16.79
CA GLN A 64 -5.21 -19.23 17.33
C GLN A 64 -4.23 -18.97 16.19
N ILE A 65 -3.50 -17.86 16.26
CA ILE A 65 -2.60 -17.39 15.20
C ILE A 65 -1.19 -17.33 15.75
N HIS A 66 -0.27 -18.04 15.09
CA HIS A 66 1.18 -17.86 15.26
C HIS A 66 1.68 -16.96 14.14
N TYR A 67 2.02 -15.72 14.48
CA TYR A 67 2.47 -14.71 13.53
C TYR A 67 3.98 -14.55 13.57
N GLN A 68 4.63 -14.96 12.49
CA GLN A 68 6.06 -14.81 12.26
C GLN A 68 6.32 -13.92 11.04
N ALA A 69 7.16 -12.92 11.21
CA ALA A 69 7.51 -11.99 10.14
C ALA A 69 8.89 -11.36 10.36
N ASN A 70 9.52 -10.96 9.25
CA ASN A 70 10.64 -10.02 9.29
C ASN A 70 10.09 -8.60 9.17
N GLU A 71 10.62 -7.67 9.97
CA GLU A 71 10.27 -6.25 9.95
C GLU A 71 11.46 -5.43 9.44
N LEU A 72 11.19 -4.52 8.51
CA LEU A 72 12.16 -3.60 7.94
C LEU A 72 11.61 -2.17 8.05
N THR A 73 12.27 -1.34 8.85
CA THR A 73 12.01 0.10 8.94
C THR A 73 12.99 0.81 8.02
N CYS A 74 12.50 1.47 6.97
CA CYS A 74 13.29 2.32 6.09
C CYS A 74 13.06 3.79 6.46
N THR A 75 14.12 4.56 6.71
CA THR A 75 14.03 6.00 6.99
C THR A 75 14.38 6.79 5.73
N PHE A 76 13.54 7.77 5.43
CA PHE A 76 13.75 8.71 4.33
C PHE A 76 13.68 10.14 4.84
N THR A 77 14.33 11.06 4.15
CA THR A 77 14.23 12.50 4.40
C THR A 77 13.87 13.23 3.11
N ASN A 78 13.00 14.23 3.20
CA ASN A 78 12.73 15.11 2.08
C ASN A 78 13.72 16.29 2.02
N LYS A 79 13.64 17.10 0.97
CA LYS A 79 14.47 18.32 0.79
C LYS A 79 14.36 19.35 1.93
N GLU A 80 13.28 19.33 2.70
CA GLU A 80 13.07 20.18 3.88
C GLU A 80 13.65 19.56 5.17
N LYS A 81 14.39 18.45 5.06
CA LYS A 81 14.96 17.67 6.17
C LYS A 81 13.91 17.10 7.13
N LYS A 82 12.69 16.86 6.64
CA LYS A 82 11.64 16.16 7.38
C LYS A 82 11.76 14.66 7.13
N ASN A 83 11.96 13.91 8.21
CA ASN A 83 12.14 12.46 8.15
C ASN A 83 10.82 11.72 8.25
N ILE A 84 10.65 10.67 7.45
CA ILE A 84 9.58 9.67 7.61
C ILE A 84 10.17 8.27 7.67
N ASN A 85 9.43 7.36 8.29
CA ASN A 85 9.71 5.93 8.27
C ASN A 85 8.67 5.21 7.42
N ILE A 86 9.10 4.22 6.66
CA ILE A 86 8.22 3.23 6.01
C ILE A 86 8.56 1.87 6.62
N ILE A 87 7.59 1.24 7.27
CA ILE A 87 7.79 -0.03 7.96
C ILE A 87 7.12 -1.12 7.17
N PHE A 88 7.90 -2.10 6.72
CA PHE A 88 7.43 -3.33 6.10
C PHE A 88 7.45 -4.46 7.12
N ARG A 89 6.42 -5.30 7.11
CA ARG A 89 6.38 -6.60 7.76
C ARG A 89 6.08 -7.66 6.72
N VAL A 90 6.97 -8.63 6.59
CA VAL A 90 6.93 -9.66 5.56
C VAL A 90 6.84 -11.02 6.24
N SER A 91 5.68 -11.66 6.15
CA SER A 91 5.47 -13.06 6.52
C SER A 91 5.82 -13.98 5.34
N ASN A 92 5.53 -15.27 5.45
CA ASN A 92 5.76 -16.22 4.36
C ASN A 92 4.98 -15.88 3.06
N ASN A 93 3.79 -15.31 3.17
CA ASN A 93 2.90 -15.04 2.02
C ASN A 93 2.29 -13.63 2.03
N ASP A 94 2.55 -12.82 3.05
CA ASP A 94 1.92 -11.51 3.21
C ASP A 94 2.98 -10.42 3.35
N ILE A 95 2.67 -9.26 2.78
CA ILE A 95 3.43 -8.03 2.98
C ILE A 95 2.44 -7.00 3.52
N ALA A 96 2.73 -6.47 4.69
CA ALA A 96 2.04 -5.32 5.25
C ALA A 96 3.04 -4.17 5.37
N PHE A 97 2.64 -2.95 5.03
CA PHE A 97 3.47 -1.80 5.31
C PHE A 97 2.65 -0.58 5.73
N ARG A 98 3.32 0.37 6.38
CA ARG A 98 2.74 1.64 6.80
C ARG A 98 3.77 2.76 6.82
N TYR A 99 3.28 3.99 6.79
CA TYR A 99 4.07 5.19 7.05
C TYR A 99 4.04 5.53 8.54
N GLU A 100 5.19 5.90 9.09
CA GLU A 100 5.32 6.49 10.42
C GLU A 100 6.00 7.85 10.29
N MET A 101 5.35 8.88 10.86
CA MET A 101 5.87 10.24 10.85
C MET A 101 6.22 10.65 12.28
N PRO A 102 7.40 11.21 12.51
CA PRO A 102 7.73 11.82 13.79
C PRO A 102 6.97 13.14 13.94
N LYS A 103 6.96 13.67 15.17
CA LYS A 103 6.53 15.05 15.41
C LYS A 103 7.53 16.02 14.79
N TYR A 104 7.07 16.94 13.95
CA TYR A 104 7.89 18.02 13.39
C TYR A 104 7.72 19.30 14.22
N GLY A 105 8.69 19.61 15.09
CA GLY A 105 8.61 20.76 15.99
C GLY A 105 7.36 20.70 16.89
N ASP A 106 6.54 21.75 16.85
CA ASP A 106 5.30 21.85 17.62
C ASP A 106 4.05 21.33 16.88
N THR A 107 4.21 20.73 15.70
CA THR A 107 3.09 20.20 14.91
C THR A 107 2.39 19.06 15.65
N GLY A 108 1.16 19.30 16.12
CA GLY A 108 0.36 18.32 16.86
C GLY A 108 -0.62 17.49 16.01
N SER A 109 -0.88 17.89 14.77
CA SER A 109 -1.74 17.17 13.82
C SER A 109 -1.36 17.53 12.38
N ILE A 110 -1.73 16.67 11.42
CA ILE A 110 -1.49 16.91 10.00
C ILE A 110 -2.73 16.52 9.19
N VAL A 111 -2.78 17.00 7.96
CA VAL A 111 -3.78 16.63 6.96
C VAL A 111 -3.06 15.92 5.81
N ILE A 112 -3.40 14.66 5.56
CA ILE A 112 -2.96 13.94 4.37
C ILE A 112 -3.85 14.38 3.21
N GLU A 113 -3.24 14.96 2.19
CA GLU A 113 -3.95 15.47 1.01
C GLU A 113 -4.10 14.40 -0.06
N LYS A 114 -3.08 13.56 -0.22
CA LYS A 114 -3.03 12.51 -1.23
C LYS A 114 -2.00 11.44 -0.85
N GLU A 115 -2.32 10.18 -1.06
CA GLU A 115 -1.30 9.12 -1.14
C GLU A 115 -0.83 8.92 -2.58
N THR A 116 0.46 8.68 -2.76
CA THR A 116 1.05 8.27 -4.04
C THR A 116 1.42 6.78 -4.04
N THR A 117 1.10 6.07 -2.97
CA THR A 117 1.24 4.62 -2.84
C THR A 117 0.62 3.91 -4.05
N GLY A 118 1.40 3.06 -4.69
CA GLY A 118 0.96 2.28 -5.85
C GLY A 118 1.31 0.80 -5.75
N PHE A 119 0.80 0.06 -6.71
CA PHE A 119 1.04 -1.36 -6.94
C PHE A 119 1.16 -1.54 -8.45
N ASP A 120 2.39 -1.64 -8.93
CA ASP A 120 2.68 -1.81 -10.36
C ASP A 120 2.90 -3.29 -10.65
N PHE A 121 2.12 -3.84 -11.57
CA PHE A 121 2.07 -5.28 -11.86
C PHE A 121 2.72 -5.56 -13.21
N PRO A 122 3.36 -6.74 -13.38
CA PRO A 122 3.88 -7.16 -14.67
C PRO A 122 2.80 -7.10 -15.78
N SER A 123 3.20 -6.76 -17.00
CA SER A 123 2.27 -6.48 -18.10
C SER A 123 1.32 -7.62 -18.49
N PHE A 124 1.63 -8.86 -18.09
CA PHE A 124 0.80 -10.05 -18.37
C PHE A 124 -0.28 -10.31 -17.31
N THR A 125 -0.33 -9.53 -16.23
CA THR A 125 -1.26 -9.74 -15.12
C THR A 125 -2.72 -9.58 -15.56
N THR A 126 -3.58 -10.50 -15.10
CA THR A 126 -5.04 -10.38 -15.23
C THR A 126 -5.68 -10.02 -13.89
N THR A 127 -6.93 -9.57 -13.92
CA THR A 127 -7.57 -8.95 -12.76
C THR A 127 -8.95 -9.55 -12.45
N PHE A 128 -9.31 -9.53 -11.17
CA PHE A 128 -10.61 -9.93 -10.63
C PHE A 128 -11.11 -8.80 -9.73
N LEU A 129 -11.71 -7.77 -10.33
CA LEU A 129 -12.00 -6.51 -9.64
C LEU A 129 -13.48 -6.14 -9.70
N CYS A 130 -13.93 -5.48 -8.63
CA CYS A 130 -15.24 -4.88 -8.46
C CYS A 130 -15.09 -3.35 -8.53
N PRO A 131 -15.79 -2.64 -9.44
CA PRO A 131 -15.61 -1.21 -9.62
C PRO A 131 -16.18 -0.41 -8.44
N GLN A 132 -15.61 0.76 -8.17
CA GLN A 132 -16.27 1.75 -7.31
C GLN A 132 -17.37 2.46 -8.10
N SER A 133 -18.57 2.59 -7.52
CA SER A 133 -19.70 3.24 -8.17
C SER A 133 -19.60 4.78 -8.15
N ASP A 134 -20.45 5.44 -8.94
CA ASP A 134 -20.73 6.87 -8.72
C ASP A 134 -21.31 7.10 -7.32
N ALA A 135 -21.12 8.32 -6.80
CA ALA A 135 -21.74 8.72 -5.56
C ALA A 135 -23.20 9.16 -5.77
N MET A 136 -24.03 8.95 -4.75
CA MET A 136 -25.41 9.42 -4.67
C MET A 136 -26.36 8.86 -5.74
N ILE A 137 -26.05 7.67 -6.26
CA ILE A 137 -26.91 6.89 -7.16
C ILE A 137 -27.53 5.69 -6.41
N GLY A 138 -28.19 4.79 -7.13
CA GLY A 138 -28.81 3.59 -6.54
C GLY A 138 -30.07 3.87 -5.75
N TRP A 139 -30.51 2.89 -4.96
CA TRP A 139 -31.74 3.01 -4.16
C TRP A 139 -31.63 4.18 -3.19
N LYS A 140 -32.48 5.21 -3.37
CA LYS A 140 -32.52 6.38 -2.47
C LYS A 140 -31.14 7.05 -2.25
N ARG A 141 -30.28 7.07 -3.28
CA ARG A 141 -28.96 7.72 -3.27
C ARG A 141 -27.98 7.12 -2.26
N THR A 142 -28.08 5.82 -1.98
CA THR A 142 -27.26 5.14 -0.97
C THR A 142 -25.88 4.68 -1.48
N LYS A 143 -25.63 4.70 -2.80
CA LYS A 143 -24.30 4.37 -3.33
C LYS A 143 -23.29 5.50 -3.10
N PRO A 144 -22.00 5.19 -2.86
CA PRO A 144 -21.36 3.88 -2.98
C PRO A 144 -21.65 2.93 -1.81
N SER A 145 -22.00 1.67 -2.12
CA SER A 145 -22.41 0.67 -1.12
C SER A 145 -21.60 -0.64 -1.16
N TYR A 146 -20.53 -0.72 -1.97
CA TYR A 146 -19.71 -1.92 -2.16
C TYR A 146 -20.49 -3.11 -2.77
N GLU A 147 -21.50 -2.83 -3.60
CA GLU A 147 -22.39 -3.83 -4.22
C GLU A 147 -22.30 -3.78 -5.75
N GLU A 148 -21.08 -3.84 -6.29
CA GLU A 148 -20.86 -3.97 -7.74
C GLU A 148 -20.34 -5.37 -8.12
N GLU A 149 -20.45 -5.71 -9.39
CA GLU A 149 -20.08 -7.03 -9.90
C GLU A 149 -18.58 -7.13 -10.24
N TYR A 150 -18.05 -8.36 -10.18
CA TYR A 150 -16.68 -8.66 -10.58
C TYR A 150 -16.58 -8.98 -12.07
N LYS A 151 -15.41 -8.71 -12.65
CA LYS A 151 -15.00 -9.26 -13.94
C LYS A 151 -13.82 -10.20 -13.73
N ALA A 152 -13.98 -11.47 -14.08
CA ALA A 152 -12.94 -12.49 -13.96
C ALA A 152 -11.95 -12.41 -15.13
N ASP A 153 -10.66 -12.59 -14.83
CA ASP A 153 -9.56 -12.56 -15.80
C ASP A 153 -9.57 -11.37 -16.76
N ALA A 154 -10.00 -10.20 -16.27
CA ALA A 154 -10.05 -9.00 -17.09
C ALA A 154 -8.64 -8.44 -17.32
N PRO A 155 -8.29 -8.03 -18.56
CA PRO A 155 -7.02 -7.34 -18.83
C PRO A 155 -6.87 -6.06 -18.00
N MET A 156 -5.66 -5.74 -17.54
CA MET A 156 -5.40 -4.55 -16.71
C MET A 156 -5.73 -3.21 -17.38
N ASN A 157 -5.70 -3.14 -18.72
CA ASN A 157 -5.96 -1.91 -19.47
C ASN A 157 -7.47 -1.62 -19.66
N VAL A 158 -8.36 -2.43 -19.08
CA VAL A 158 -9.81 -2.18 -19.11
C VAL A 158 -10.15 -1.09 -18.10
N ARG A 159 -10.73 0.01 -18.57
CA ARG A 159 -11.24 1.09 -17.71
C ARG A 159 -12.32 0.57 -16.76
N SER A 160 -12.31 1.01 -15.50
CA SER A 160 -13.36 0.67 -14.54
C SER A 160 -14.73 1.23 -14.97
N GLN A 161 -15.81 0.53 -14.64
CA GLN A 161 -17.15 0.78 -15.17
C GLN A 161 -17.65 2.22 -14.98
N TYR A 162 -17.38 2.81 -13.81
CA TYR A 162 -17.78 4.17 -13.46
C TYR A 162 -16.63 5.18 -13.56
N GLY A 163 -15.43 4.74 -13.97
CA GLY A 163 -14.24 5.62 -14.02
C GLY A 163 -13.71 6.08 -12.66
N HIS A 164 -14.12 5.42 -11.57
CA HIS A 164 -13.72 5.72 -10.18
C HIS A 164 -12.77 4.67 -9.56
N GLY A 165 -12.11 3.86 -10.40
CA GLY A 165 -11.27 2.76 -9.93
C GLY A 165 -12.09 1.59 -9.39
N TYR A 166 -11.54 0.91 -8.38
CA TYR A 166 -12.02 -0.35 -7.81
C TYR A 166 -11.97 -0.32 -6.28
N THR A 167 -12.84 -1.07 -5.63
CA THR A 167 -12.87 -1.19 -4.16
C THR A 167 -12.05 -2.38 -3.68
N PHE A 168 -11.45 -2.27 -2.49
CA PHE A 168 -10.75 -3.40 -1.87
C PHE A 168 -11.72 -4.50 -1.39
N PRO A 169 -11.27 -5.76 -1.33
CA PRO A 169 -9.96 -6.26 -1.79
C PRO A 169 -9.91 -6.44 -3.33
N CYS A 170 -8.71 -6.35 -3.89
CA CYS A 170 -8.44 -6.51 -5.32
C CYS A 170 -7.58 -7.77 -5.55
N LEU A 171 -7.99 -8.66 -6.46
CA LEU A 171 -7.24 -9.87 -6.80
C LEU A 171 -6.63 -9.77 -8.21
N PHE A 172 -5.39 -10.24 -8.32
CA PHE A 172 -4.55 -10.22 -9.52
C PHE A 172 -3.93 -11.60 -9.73
N HIS A 173 -3.76 -12.00 -11.00
CA HIS A 173 -3.22 -13.30 -11.40
C HIS A 173 -2.06 -13.14 -12.38
#